data_AF-A0A957S3X1-F1
#
_entry.id   AF-A0A957S3X1-F1
#
_cell.length_a   1.000
_cell.length_b   1.000
_cell.length_c   1.000
_cell.angle_alpha   90.00
_cell.angle_beta   90.00
_cell.angle_gamma   90.00
#
_symmetry.space_group_name_H-M   'P 1'
#
loop_
_entity.id
_entity.type
_entity.pdbx_description
1 polymer ?
#
loop_
_entity_poly.entity_id
_entity_poly.type
_entity_poly.pdbx_seq_one_letter_code
_entity_poly.pdbx_strand_id
1 'polypeptide(L)'
;ALLNKQSGLLGICGDNDLRDIEARVDAGDEQAALALDMYAYRIRKYIGAYTAALGRVDALVFTAGVGENSALVRARVCDGLDGLGICLDAAANAAVTRGQVSAIHAEDSRVDILVVPTDEEFEIAHQVYAHLEA
;
A
#
# COMPACT_ATOMS: atom_id res chain seq x y z
N ALA A 1 7.75 -14.32 21.99
CA ALA A 1 7.64 -12.85 21.91
C ALA A 1 8.28 -12.31 20.63
N LEU A 2 9.55 -12.66 20.35
CA LEU A 2 10.37 -12.17 19.25
C LEU A 2 9.61 -11.87 17.94
N LEU A 3 9.07 -12.91 17.28
CA LEU A 3 8.47 -12.77 15.94
C LEU A 3 7.23 -11.86 15.88
N ASN A 4 6.46 -11.75 16.97
CA ASN A 4 5.20 -10.99 16.98
C ASN A 4 5.33 -9.60 17.61
N LYS A 5 6.42 -9.33 18.35
CA LYS A 5 6.54 -8.12 19.17
C LYS A 5 7.87 -7.38 19.02
N GLN A 6 8.89 -8.00 18.42
CA GLN A 6 10.26 -7.48 18.31
C GLN A 6 10.83 -7.75 16.91
N SER A 7 9.99 -7.75 15.88
CA SER A 7 10.34 -8.07 14.50
C SER A 7 9.67 -7.08 13.55
N GLY A 8 9.73 -7.34 12.24
CA GLY A 8 9.23 -6.39 11.24
C GLY A 8 10.05 -5.10 11.25
N LEU A 9 9.39 -3.96 11.00
CA LEU A 9 10.02 -2.63 11.01
C LEU A 9 10.76 -2.38 12.33
N LEU A 10 10.15 -2.72 13.47
CA LEU A 10 10.73 -2.54 14.80
C LEU A 10 12.06 -3.30 14.95
N GLY A 11 12.13 -4.51 14.40
CA GLY A 11 13.34 -5.31 14.45
C GLY A 11 14.46 -4.82 13.52
N ILE A 12 14.12 -4.03 12.50
CA ILE A 12 15.07 -3.55 11.48
C ILE A 12 15.61 -2.17 11.85
N CYS A 13 14.72 -1.22 12.18
CA CYS A 13 15.08 0.19 12.41
C CYS A 13 14.70 0.71 13.80
N GLY A 14 14.25 -0.16 14.70
CA GLY A 14 13.91 0.22 16.08
C GLY A 14 12.56 0.93 16.24
N ASP A 15 11.73 1.01 15.20
CA ASP A 15 10.43 1.68 15.23
C ASP A 15 9.38 0.92 14.41
N ASN A 16 8.10 1.09 14.74
CA ASN A 16 6.97 0.46 14.06
C ASN A 16 5.97 1.48 13.50
N ASP A 17 6.05 2.77 13.86
CA ASP A 17 5.18 3.78 13.26
C ASP A 17 5.75 4.23 11.93
N LEU A 18 5.04 3.93 10.84
CA LEU A 18 5.51 4.26 9.49
C LEU A 18 5.66 5.77 9.26
N ARG A 19 4.89 6.62 9.95
CA ARG A 19 5.01 8.08 9.81
C ARG A 19 6.34 8.57 10.39
N ASP A 20 6.72 8.04 11.55
CA ASP A 20 8.00 8.36 12.19
C ASP A 20 9.18 7.80 11.39
N ILE A 21 9.02 6.59 10.82
CA ILE A 21 10.02 5.99 9.93
C ILE A 21 10.18 6.82 8.66
N GLU A 22 9.11 7.27 8.02
CA GLU A 22 9.17 8.14 6.83
C GLU A 22 9.90 9.46 7.14
N ALA A 23 9.59 10.11 8.26
CA ALA A 23 10.29 11.33 8.67
C ALA A 23 11.79 11.09 8.92
N ARG A 24 12.17 9.93 9.45
CA ARG A 24 13.58 9.52 9.61
C ARG A 24 14.27 9.28 8.28
N VAL A 25 13.56 8.69 7.31
CA VAL A 25 14.07 8.55 5.94
C VAL A 25 14.37 9.90 5.32
N ASP A 26 13.45 10.86 5.45
CA ASP A 26 13.66 12.23 4.96
C ASP A 26 14.85 12.93 5.66
N ALA A 27 15.13 12.56 6.91
CA ALA A 27 16.29 13.01 7.67
C ALA A 27 17.60 12.26 7.35
N GLY A 28 17.58 11.29 6.42
CA GLY A 28 18.76 10.54 5.97
C GLY A 28 19.13 9.32 6.83
N ASP A 29 18.20 8.78 7.62
CA ASP A 29 18.42 7.56 8.40
C ASP A 29 18.43 6.31 7.49
N GLU A 30 19.62 5.74 7.31
CA GLU A 30 19.84 4.57 6.45
C GLU A 30 19.11 3.31 6.94
N GLN A 31 18.94 3.12 8.26
CA GLN A 31 18.22 1.96 8.78
C GLN A 31 16.72 2.07 8.56
N ALA A 32 16.16 3.28 8.73
CA ALA A 32 14.77 3.56 8.39
C ALA A 32 14.51 3.36 6.88
N ALA A 33 15.44 3.80 6.03
CA ALA A 33 15.36 3.61 4.58
C ALA A 33 15.35 2.12 4.22
N LEU A 34 16.29 1.35 4.78
CA LEU A 34 16.36 -0.10 4.60
C LEU A 34 15.06 -0.79 5.05
N ALA A 35 14.49 -0.39 6.19
CA ALA A 35 13.25 -0.97 6.70
C ALA A 35 12.08 -0.75 5.73
N LEU A 36 11.94 0.47 5.19
CA LEU A 36 10.92 0.78 4.18
C LEU A 36 11.14 0.05 2.86
N ASP A 37 12.38 -0.05 2.39
CA ASP A 37 12.70 -0.76 1.15
C ASP A 37 12.39 -2.26 1.29
N MET A 38 12.72 -2.88 2.42
CA MET A 38 12.36 -4.28 2.71
C MET A 38 10.85 -4.48 2.80
N TYR A 39 10.14 -3.52 3.41
CA TYR A 39 8.68 -3.52 3.52
C TYR A 39 8.02 -3.47 2.14
N ALA A 40 8.40 -2.48 1.31
CA ALA A 40 7.87 -2.31 -0.04
C ALA A 40 8.25 -3.49 -0.95
N TYR A 41 9.48 -3.99 -0.88
CA TYR A 41 9.92 -5.16 -1.63
C TYR A 41 9.07 -6.40 -1.33
N ARG A 42 8.73 -6.65 -0.06
CA ARG A 42 7.90 -7.80 0.30
C ARG A 42 6.49 -7.68 -0.27
N ILE A 43 5.90 -6.48 -0.28
CA ILE A 43 4.59 -6.22 -0.90
C ILE A 43 4.68 -6.43 -2.42
N ARG A 44 5.70 -5.86 -3.07
CA ARG A 44 5.95 -6.01 -4.51
C ARG A 44 6.02 -7.49 -4.94
N LYS A 45 6.68 -8.33 -4.12
CA LYS A 45 6.71 -9.79 -4.35
C LYS A 45 5.33 -10.43 -4.33
N TYR A 46 4.45 -10.02 -3.42
CA TYR A 46 3.08 -10.53 -3.39
C TYR A 46 2.27 -10.06 -4.60
N ILE A 47 2.41 -8.80 -5.02
CA ILE A 47 1.78 -8.30 -6.23
C ILE A 47 2.21 -9.13 -7.44
N GLY A 48 3.51 -9.38 -7.62
CA GLY A 48 4.01 -10.23 -8.69
C GLY A 48 3.49 -11.67 -8.63
N ALA A 49 3.48 -12.28 -7.44
CA ALA A 49 2.95 -13.63 -7.26
C ALA A 49 1.45 -13.73 -7.60
N TYR A 50 0.65 -12.76 -7.17
CA TYR A 50 -0.79 -12.75 -7.45
C TYR A 50 -1.11 -12.38 -8.88
N THR A 51 -0.29 -11.51 -9.51
CA THR A 51 -0.39 -11.25 -10.95
C THR A 51 -0.18 -12.54 -11.74
N ALA A 52 0.84 -13.34 -11.39
CA ALA A 52 1.07 -14.63 -12.03
C ALA A 52 -0.06 -15.65 -11.78
N ALA A 53 -0.66 -15.64 -10.59
CA ALA A 53 -1.77 -16.54 -10.25
C ALA A 53 -3.08 -16.17 -10.96
N LEU A 54 -3.38 -14.89 -11.12
CA LEU A 54 -4.60 -14.38 -11.75
C LEU A 54 -4.51 -14.33 -13.28
N GLY A 55 -3.29 -14.19 -13.83
CA GLY A 55 -3.03 -14.06 -15.27
C GLY A 55 -3.33 -12.65 -15.81
N ARG A 56 -4.48 -12.08 -15.44
CA ARG A 56 -4.85 -10.69 -15.73
C ARG A 56 -5.23 -9.98 -14.44
N VAL A 57 -4.73 -8.75 -14.27
CA VAL A 57 -5.07 -7.85 -13.17
C VAL A 57 -5.68 -6.60 -13.77
N ASP A 58 -6.91 -6.28 -13.37
CA ASP A 58 -7.60 -5.05 -13.78
C ASP A 58 -7.17 -3.86 -12.93
N ALA A 59 -7.02 -4.07 -11.61
CA ALA A 59 -6.68 -3.01 -10.68
C ALA A 59 -5.77 -3.50 -9.54
N LEU A 60 -4.92 -2.59 -9.06
CA LEU A 60 -4.17 -2.66 -7.82
C LEU A 60 -4.75 -1.63 -6.84
N VAL A 61 -5.27 -2.09 -5.71
CA VAL A 61 -5.92 -1.23 -4.71
C VAL A 61 -5.05 -1.10 -3.46
N PHE A 62 -4.76 0.14 -3.06
CA PHE A 62 -4.20 0.49 -1.77
C PHE A 62 -5.33 0.95 -0.84
N THR A 63 -5.35 0.40 0.37
CA THR A 63 -6.36 0.69 1.40
C THR A 63 -5.75 0.60 2.79
N ALA A 64 -6.54 0.81 3.83
CA ALA A 64 -6.17 0.84 5.24
C ALA A 64 -5.11 1.91 5.57
N GLY A 65 -4.74 1.99 6.85
CA GLY A 65 -3.93 3.10 7.39
C GLY A 65 -2.70 3.47 6.55
N VAL A 66 -1.86 2.51 6.16
CA VAL A 66 -0.64 2.80 5.39
C VAL A 66 -0.94 3.03 3.92
N GLY A 67 -1.74 2.16 3.29
CA GLY A 67 -2.01 2.23 1.85
C GLY A 67 -2.75 3.51 1.47
N GLU A 68 -3.62 4.01 2.35
CA GLU A 68 -4.35 5.26 2.14
C GLU A 68 -3.47 6.50 2.31
N ASN A 69 -2.61 6.51 3.33
CA ASN A 69 -2.00 7.75 3.79
C ASN A 69 -0.53 7.94 3.36
N SER A 70 0.17 6.87 2.96
CA SER A 70 1.59 6.96 2.57
C SER A 70 1.78 6.95 1.06
N ALA A 71 1.94 8.14 0.47
CA ALA A 71 2.33 8.28 -0.92
C ALA A 71 3.72 7.67 -1.20
N LEU A 72 4.65 7.78 -0.24
CA LEU A 72 6.01 7.24 -0.35
C LEU A 72 6.00 5.71 -0.41
N VAL A 73 5.21 5.04 0.45
CA VAL A 73 5.09 3.58 0.40
C VAL A 73 4.46 3.12 -0.91
N ARG A 74 3.38 3.76 -1.38
CA ARG A 74 2.78 3.42 -2.68
C ARG A 74 3.77 3.54 -3.83
N ALA A 75 4.53 4.64 -3.87
CA ALA A 75 5.60 4.84 -4.85
C ALA A 75 6.65 3.73 -4.80
N ARG A 76 7.19 3.43 -3.61
CA ARG A 76 8.19 2.37 -3.45
C ARG A 76 7.66 0.98 -3.79
N VAL A 77 6.37 0.70 -3.58
CA VAL A 77 5.75 -0.58 -3.93
C VAL A 77 5.57 -0.73 -5.43
N CYS A 78 5.15 0.34 -6.12
CA CYS A 78 4.92 0.33 -7.57
C CYS A 78 6.22 0.39 -8.39
N ASP A 79 7.34 0.83 -7.80
CA ASP A 79 8.62 0.94 -8.48
C ASP A 79 9.03 -0.35 -9.22
N GLY A 80 9.45 -0.23 -10.48
CA GLY A 80 9.87 -1.36 -11.33
C GLY A 80 8.76 -2.36 -11.70
N LEU A 81 7.47 -2.02 -11.51
CA LEU A 81 6.34 -2.86 -11.96
C LEU A 81 5.80 -2.49 -13.35
N ASP A 82 6.46 -1.57 -14.07
CA ASP A 82 6.06 -1.09 -15.40
C ASP A 82 5.95 -2.24 -16.41
N GLY A 83 6.83 -3.25 -16.30
CA GLY A 83 6.78 -4.45 -17.14
C GLY A 83 5.50 -5.29 -16.97
N LEU A 84 4.86 -5.20 -15.80
CA LEU A 84 3.55 -5.80 -15.53
C LEU A 84 2.39 -4.87 -15.95
N GLY A 85 2.69 -3.65 -16.43
CA GLY A 85 1.70 -2.64 -16.80
C GLY A 85 1.12 -1.88 -15.62
N ILE A 86 1.81 -1.88 -14.48
CA ILE A 86 1.46 -1.11 -13.29
C ILE A 86 2.34 0.13 -13.28
N CYS A 87 1.83 1.24 -13.84
CA CYS A 87 2.55 2.49 -13.98
C CYS A 87 1.91 3.56 -13.07
N LEU A 88 2.67 4.09 -12.11
CA LEU A 88 2.17 5.06 -11.14
C LEU A 88 2.37 6.50 -11.65
N ASP A 89 1.34 7.34 -11.54
CA ASP A 89 1.49 8.79 -11.70
C ASP A 89 1.93 9.40 -10.36
N ALA A 90 3.15 9.96 -10.33
CA ALA A 90 3.73 10.53 -9.12
C ALA A 90 2.95 11.77 -8.61
N ALA A 91 2.41 12.59 -9.51
CA ALA A 91 1.65 13.79 -9.14
C ALA A 91 0.28 13.41 -8.59
N ALA A 92 -0.43 12.49 -9.25
CA ALA A 92 -1.71 11.97 -8.76
C ALA A 92 -1.54 11.26 -7.42
N ASN A 93 -0.49 10.46 -7.26
CA ASN A 93 -0.16 9.77 -6.01
C ASN A 93 0.09 10.74 -4.84
N ALA A 94 0.76 11.87 -5.10
CA ALA A 94 1.00 12.91 -4.09
C ALA A 94 -0.25 13.73 -3.77
N ALA A 95 -1.20 13.83 -4.70
CA ALA A 95 -2.43 14.61 -4.56
C ALA A 95 -3.61 13.86 -3.89
N VAL A 96 -3.41 12.61 -3.48
CA VAL A 96 -4.45 11.78 -2.84
C VAL A 96 -5.02 12.49 -1.62
N THR A 97 -6.34 12.68 -1.62
CA THR A 97 -7.07 13.29 -0.49
C THR A 97 -7.62 12.20 0.42
N ARG A 98 -7.36 12.32 1.72
CA ARG A 98 -7.79 11.35 2.73
C ARG A 98 -9.32 11.17 2.73
N GLY A 99 -9.77 9.92 2.77
CA GLY A 99 -11.19 9.57 2.81
C GLY A 99 -11.89 9.64 1.44
N GLN A 100 -11.16 9.85 0.35
CA GLN A 100 -11.71 9.82 -1.01
C GLN A 100 -11.07 8.72 -1.86
N VAL A 101 -11.88 8.10 -2.70
CA VAL A 101 -11.37 7.19 -3.74
C VAL A 101 -10.57 8.01 -4.75
N SER A 102 -9.33 7.60 -5.00
CA SER A 102 -8.40 8.31 -5.91
C SER A 102 -7.76 7.34 -6.88
N ALA A 103 -7.77 7.67 -8.17
CA ALA A 103 -6.96 6.99 -9.18
C ALA A 103 -5.57 7.63 -9.24
N ILE A 104 -4.53 6.80 -9.22
CA ILE A 104 -3.12 7.24 -9.14
C ILE A 104 -2.22 6.58 -10.19
N HIS A 105 -2.81 5.96 -11.21
CA HIS A 105 -2.06 5.37 -12.33
C HIS A 105 -1.75 6.42 -13.41
N ALA A 106 -0.67 6.19 -14.14
CA ALA A 106 -0.35 6.96 -15.34
C ALA A 106 -1.30 6.62 -16.50
N GLU A 107 -1.44 7.53 -17.45
CA GLU A 107 -2.34 7.38 -18.61
C GLU A 107 -2.05 6.12 -19.45
N ASP A 108 -0.79 5.69 -19.50
CA ASP A 108 -0.34 4.51 -20.23
C ASP A 108 -0.32 3.22 -19.37
N SER A 109 -0.77 3.29 -18.12
CA SER A 109 -0.91 2.12 -17.25
C SER A 109 -1.98 1.18 -17.80
N ARG A 110 -1.68 -0.13 -17.85
CA ARG A 110 -2.66 -1.16 -18.24
C ARG A 110 -3.49 -1.65 -17.06
N VAL A 111 -3.02 -1.37 -15.85
CA VAL A 111 -3.65 -1.72 -14.58
C VAL A 111 -4.03 -0.44 -13.87
N ASP A 112 -5.29 -0.32 -13.45
CA ASP A 112 -5.71 0.82 -12.65
C ASP A 112 -5.05 0.74 -11.27
N ILE A 113 -4.43 1.82 -10.83
CA ILE A 113 -3.93 1.93 -9.45
C ILE A 113 -4.87 2.86 -8.69
N LEU A 114 -5.46 2.36 -7.61
CA LEU A 114 -6.48 3.05 -6.84
C LEU A 114 -6.09 3.15 -5.36
N VAL A 115 -6.45 4.26 -4.73
CA VAL A 115 -6.54 4.38 -3.28
C VAL A 115 -8.02 4.36 -2.91
N VAL A 116 -8.42 3.39 -2.09
CA VAL A 116 -9.81 3.22 -1.66
C VAL A 116 -9.84 3.22 -0.12
N PRO A 117 -10.51 4.18 0.53
CA PRO A 117 -10.71 4.15 1.97
C PRO A 117 -11.47 2.90 2.40
N THR A 118 -10.96 2.19 3.41
CA THR A 118 -11.70 1.07 4.01
C THR A 118 -12.72 1.58 5.02
N ASP A 119 -13.90 0.96 5.06
CA ASP A 119 -14.93 1.17 6.09
C ASP A 119 -15.43 -0.20 6.54
N GLU A 120 -14.69 -0.80 7.48
CA GLU A 120 -14.95 -2.16 7.98
C GLU A 120 -16.28 -2.20 8.76
N GLU A 121 -16.59 -1.14 9.51
CA GLU A 121 -17.84 -1.00 10.26
C GLU A 121 -19.06 -0.95 9.34
N PHE A 122 -18.98 -0.21 8.22
CA PHE A 122 -20.05 -0.19 7.22
C PHE A 122 -20.29 -1.56 6.60
N GLU A 123 -19.22 -2.28 6.22
CA GLU A 123 -19.36 -3.62 5.65
C GLU A 123 -20.00 -4.60 6.64
N ILE A 124 -19.63 -4.53 7.92
CA ILE A 124 -20.26 -5.33 8.98
C ILE A 124 -21.76 -4.97 9.10
N ALA A 125 -22.09 -3.69 9.14
CA ALA A 125 -23.49 -3.24 9.25
C ALA A 125 -24.33 -3.69 8.04
N HIS A 126 -23.75 -3.60 6.83
CA HIS A 126 -24.39 -4.03 5.60
C HIS A 126 -24.65 -5.54 5.58
N GLN A 127 -23.68 -6.36 6.00
CA GLN A 127 -23.86 -7.80 6.10
C GLN A 127 -24.91 -8.19 7.15
N VAL A 128 -24.93 -7.51 8.31
CA VAL A 128 -25.95 -7.71 9.35
C VAL A 128 -27.34 -7.38 8.82
N TYR A 129 -27.49 -6.24 8.14
CA TYR A 129 -28.77 -5.85 7.55
C TYR A 129 -29.27 -6.89 6.53
N ALA A 130 -28.40 -7.32 5.61
CA ALA A 130 -28.73 -8.33 4.62
C ALA A 130 -29.15 -9.67 5.23
N HIS A 131 -28.60 -10.05 6.38
CA HIS A 131 -28.99 -11.27 7.10
C HIS A 131 -30.31 -11.15 7.86
N LEU A 132 -30.73 -9.94 8.24
CA LEU A 132 -32.00 -9.71 8.94
C LEU A 132 -33.20 -9.56 7.99
N GLU A 133 -32.95 -9.14 6.74
CA GLU A 133 -33.97 -8.96 5.69
C GLU A 133 -34.17 -10.19 4.78
N ALA A 134 -33.40 -11.27 4.99
CA ALA A 134 -33.51 -12.55 4.28
C ALA A 134 -34.46 -13.53 4.99
#